data_AF-A0A968TEE4-F1
#
_entry.id   AF-A0A968TEE4-F1
#
_cell.length_a   1.000
_cell.length_b   1.000
_cell.length_c   1.000
_cell.angle_alpha   90.00
_cell.angle_beta   90.00
_cell.angle_gamma   90.00
#
_symmetry.space_group_name_H-M   'P 1'
#
loop_
_entity.id
_entity.type
_entity.pdbx_description
1 polymer ?
#
loop_
_entity_poly.entity_id
_entity_poly.type
_entity_poly.pdbx_seq_one_letter_code
_entity_poly.pdbx_strand_id
1 'polypeptide(L)'
;VQLKVPRRQFYCKNCQKYFTERLEFIDWGRKYTQRYEEYIYHRVNASSVEQVKREEDLSWDQVQGIYKNQCEHRKKKNGVRSSV
;
A
#
# COMPACT_ATOMS: atom_id res chain seq x y z
N VAL A 1 -3.07 -4.52 15.38
CA VAL A 1 -4.18 -3.54 15.48
C VAL A 1 -4.68 -3.20 14.08
N GLN A 2 -5.97 -3.41 13.79
CA GLN A 2 -6.56 -3.11 12.48
C GLN A 2 -7.18 -1.70 12.49
N LEU A 3 -6.77 -0.85 11.55
CA LEU A 3 -7.35 0.49 11.39
C LEU A 3 -8.74 0.38 10.73
N LYS A 4 -9.79 0.78 11.44
CA LYS A 4 -11.15 0.89 10.89
C LYS A 4 -11.35 2.30 10.36
N VAL A 5 -11.36 2.44 9.03
CA VAL A 5 -11.62 3.72 8.36
C VAL A 5 -12.98 3.62 7.66
N PRO A 6 -13.91 4.55 7.88
CA PRO A 6 -15.13 4.61 7.09
C PRO A 6 -14.77 4.83 5.63
N ARG A 7 -15.41 4.09 4.70
CA ARG A 7 -15.26 4.31 3.26
C ARG A 7 -16.60 4.79 2.70
N ARG A 8 -16.68 6.09 2.41
CA ARG A 8 -17.88 6.71 1.84
C ARG A 8 -18.06 6.28 0.40
N GLN A 9 -19.30 6.00 0.03
CA GLN A 9 -19.70 5.71 -1.34
C GLN A 9 -20.60 6.85 -1.82
N PHE A 10 -20.32 7.35 -3.00
CA PHE A 10 -21.05 8.44 -3.63
C PHE A 10 -21.77 7.92 -4.86
N TYR A 11 -22.99 8.39 -5.05
CA TYR A 11 -23.77 8.10 -6.24
C TYR A 11 -23.68 9.26 -7.24
N CYS A 12 -23.25 8.97 -8.46
CA CYS A 12 -23.21 9.96 -9.53
C CYS A 12 -24.53 9.94 -10.31
N LYS A 13 -25.29 11.03 -10.25
CA LYS A 13 -26.56 11.17 -11.00
C LYS A 13 -26.37 11.20 -12.52
N ASN A 14 -25.20 11.62 -13.01
CA ASN A 14 -24.95 11.73 -14.45
C ASN A 14 -24.69 10.36 -15.10
N CYS A 15 -23.78 9.57 -14.53
CA CYS A 15 -23.43 8.26 -15.07
C CYS A 15 -24.18 7.09 -14.41
N GLN A 16 -25.04 7.37 -13.41
CA GLN A 16 -25.85 6.39 -12.67
C GLN A 16 -25.00 5.30 -11.97
N LYS A 17 -23.75 5.61 -11.64
CA LYS A 17 -22.80 4.69 -11.00
C LYS A 17 -22.40 5.16 -9.61
N TYR A 18 -22.05 4.19 -8.77
CA TYR A 18 -21.44 4.44 -7.48
C TYR A 18 -19.91 4.48 -7.60
N PHE A 19 -19.27 5.37 -6.85
CA PHE A 19 -17.83 5.39 -6.66
C PHE A 19 -17.48 5.55 -5.19
N THR A 20 -16.38 4.94 -4.79
CA THR A 20 -15.89 5.04 -3.41
C THR A 20 -14.93 6.21 -3.30
N GLU A 21 -14.93 6.88 -2.15
CA GLU A 21 -13.97 7.93 -1.86
C GLU A 21 -12.52 7.43 -2.03
N ARG A 22 -11.66 8.30 -2.54
CA ARG A 22 -10.23 8.06 -2.59
C ARG A 22 -9.63 8.50 -1.26
N LEU A 23 -8.91 7.61 -0.61
CA LEU A 23 -8.18 7.92 0.62
C LEU A 23 -6.73 8.19 0.22
N GLU A 24 -6.22 9.39 0.46
CA GLU A 24 -4.88 9.80 -0.02
C GLU A 24 -3.75 8.91 0.55
N PHE A 25 -3.97 8.33 1.72
CA PHE A 25 -3.01 7.48 2.43
C PHE A 25 -3.20 5.97 2.14
N ILE A 26 -4.12 5.58 1.26
CA ILE A 26 -4.33 4.19 0.81
C ILE A 26 -4.40 4.17 -0.71
N ASP A 27 -3.48 3.45 -1.35
CA ASP A 27 -3.52 3.31 -2.79
C ASP A 27 -4.74 2.52 -3.26
N TRP A 28 -5.20 2.81 -4.48
CA TRP A 28 -6.36 2.16 -5.05
C TRP A 28 -6.19 0.64 -5.09
N GLY A 29 -7.19 -0.09 -4.58
CA GLY A 29 -7.18 -1.56 -4.53
C GLY A 29 -6.28 -2.15 -3.42
N ARG A 30 -5.62 -1.32 -2.59
CA ARG A 30 -4.82 -1.78 -1.46
C ARG A 30 -5.63 -1.92 -0.18
N LYS A 31 -5.13 -2.80 0.68
CA LYS A 31 -5.66 -3.05 2.04
C LYS A 31 -4.87 -2.30 3.11
N TYR A 32 -3.64 -1.92 2.81
CA TYR A 32 -2.73 -1.29 3.75
C TYR A 32 -2.54 0.19 3.44
N THR A 33 -2.26 0.97 4.47
CA THR A 33 -1.86 2.37 4.30
C THR A 33 -0.47 2.45 3.69
N GLN A 34 -0.20 3.50 2.91
CA GLN A 34 1.12 3.77 2.33
C GLN A 34 2.20 3.79 3.42
N ARG A 35 1.93 4.45 4.56
CA ARG A 35 2.84 4.49 5.71
C ARG A 35 3.19 3.10 6.26
N TYR A 36 2.21 2.21 6.34
CA TYR A 36 2.45 0.83 6.81
C TYR A 36 3.25 0.03 5.78
N GLU A 37 2.92 0.16 4.49
CA GLU A 37 3.70 -0.48 3.44
C GLU A 37 5.17 -0.01 3.44
N GLU A 38 5.42 1.28 3.65
CA GLU A 38 6.78 1.84 3.78
C GLU A 38 7.53 1.27 4.99
N TYR A 39 6.87 1.20 6.15
CA TYR A 39 7.44 0.60 7.36
C TYR A 39 7.85 -0.86 7.14
N ILE A 40 6.99 -1.68 6.54
CA ILE A 40 7.29 -3.08 6.22
C ILE A 40 8.48 -3.17 5.25
N TYR A 41 8.53 -2.32 4.23
CA TYR A 41 9.66 -2.27 3.29
C TYR A 41 11.00 -2.01 4.00
N HIS A 42 11.04 -1.02 4.89
CA HIS A 42 12.24 -0.72 5.67
C HIS A 42 12.63 -1.86 6.62
N ARG A 43 11.65 -2.52 7.24
CA ARG A 43 11.88 -3.68 8.10
C ARG A 43 12.44 -4.87 7.34
N VAL A 44 11.92 -5.17 6.15
CA VAL A 44 12.44 -6.25 5.30
C VAL A 44 13.88 -5.96 4.89
N ASN A 45 14.21 -4.71 4.52
CA ASN A 45 15.59 -4.32 4.20
C ASN A 45 16.57 -4.44 5.37
N ALA A 46 16.09 -4.22 6.61
CA ALA A 46 16.92 -4.33 7.81
C ALA A 46 17.05 -5.77 8.33
N SER A 47 16.23 -6.71 7.85
CA SER A 47 16.14 -8.07 8.37
C SER A 47 15.85 -9.09 7.25
N SER A 48 14.71 -9.79 7.31
CA SER A 48 14.25 -10.71 6.28
C SER A 48 12.72 -10.77 6.23
N VAL A 49 12.18 -11.27 5.11
CA VAL A 49 10.74 -11.50 4.95
C VAL A 49 10.21 -12.47 6.01
N GLU A 50 10.98 -13.50 6.36
CA GLU A 50 10.62 -14.52 7.36
C GLU A 50 10.56 -13.99 8.78
N GLN A 51 11.39 -13.00 9.11
CA GLN A 51 11.35 -12.35 10.41
C GLN A 51 10.15 -11.40 10.48
N VAL A 52 9.99 -10.52 9.50
CA VAL A 52 8.91 -9.52 9.47
C VAL A 52 7.53 -10.19 9.44
N LYS A 53 7.35 -11.29 8.70
CA LYS A 53 6.06 -12.00 8.66
C LYS A 53 5.63 -12.51 10.05
N ARG A 54 6.58 -12.94 10.87
CA ARG A 54 6.32 -13.46 12.23
C ARG A 54 6.01 -12.33 13.20
N GLU A 55 6.75 -11.23 13.10
CA GLU A 55 6.60 -10.08 14.00
C GLU A 55 5.33 -9.27 13.73
N GLU A 56 4.92 -9.19 12.45
CA GLU A 56 3.77 -8.39 12.01
C GLU A 56 2.49 -9.23 11.80
N ASP A 57 2.55 -10.53 12.10
CA ASP A 57 1.45 -11.50 11.92
C ASP A 57 0.85 -11.45 10.49
N LEU A 58 1.73 -11.49 9.49
CA LEU A 58 1.39 -11.46 8.07
C LEU A 58 1.78 -12.77 7.40
N SER A 59 1.09 -13.11 6.31
CA SER A 59 1.56 -14.18 5.43
C SER A 59 2.81 -13.74 4.66
N TRP A 60 3.63 -14.71 4.25
CA TRP A 60 4.81 -14.42 3.43
C TRP A 60 4.45 -13.67 2.14
N ASP A 61 3.35 -14.07 1.48
CA ASP A 61 2.86 -13.41 0.27
C ASP A 61 2.43 -11.96 0.51
N GLN A 62 1.85 -11.66 1.67
CA GLN A 62 1.48 -10.29 2.03
C GLN A 62 2.72 -9.41 2.19
N VAL A 63 3.73 -9.88 2.94
CA VAL A 63 4.98 -9.14 3.14
C VAL A 63 5.72 -8.97 1.81
N GLN A 64 5.83 -10.04 1.02
CA GLN A 64 6.47 -10.01 -0.28
C GLN A 64 5.73 -9.10 -1.28
N GLY A 65 4.40 -9.10 -1.26
CA GLY A 65 3.57 -8.22 -2.07
C GLY A 65 3.76 -6.73 -1.74
N ILE A 66 3.81 -6.40 -0.44
CA ILE A 66 4.13 -5.05 0.04
C ILE A 66 5.53 -4.64 -0.42
N TYR A 67 6.52 -5.50 -0.20
CA TYR A 67 7.91 -5.23 -0.56
C TYR A 67 8.08 -4.96 -2.06
N LYS A 68 7.54 -5.85 -2.92
CA LYS A 68 7.56 -5.68 -4.37
C LYS A 68 6.89 -4.37 -4.80
N ASN A 69 5.76 -4.01 -4.20
CA ASN A 69 5.10 -2.75 -4.53
C ASN A 69 5.98 -1.53 -4.24
N GLN A 70 6.61 -1.50 -3.07
CA GLN A 70 7.47 -0.40 -2.66
C GLN A 70 8.72 -0.29 -3.54
N CYS A 71 9.28 -1.42 -3.98
CA CYS A 71 10.33 -1.44 -4.99
C CYS A 71 9.86 -0.78 -6.31
N GLU A 72 8.69 -1.14 -6.83
CA GLU A 72 8.14 -0.56 -8.06
C GLU A 72 7.83 0.93 -7.92
N HIS A 73 7.26 1.36 -6.79
CA HIS A 73 7.02 2.77 -6.49
C HIS A 73 8.33 3.58 -6.46
N ARG A 74 9.40 3.02 -5.89
CA ARG A 74 10.72 3.67 -5.84
C ARG A 74 11.43 3.68 -7.19
N LYS A 75 11.32 2.62 -7.99
CA LYS A 75 11.82 2.61 -9.39
C LYS A 75 11.18 3.72 -10.21
N LYS A 76 9.86 3.90 -10.12
CA LYS A 76 9.14 5.00 -10.79
C LYS A 76 9.63 6.37 -10.32
N LYS A 77 9.76 6.58 -9.00
CA LYS A 77 10.30 7.84 -8.45
C LYS A 77 11.73 8.13 -8.94
N ASN A 78 12.58 7.10 -9.06
CA ASN A 78 13.95 7.25 -9.54
C ASN A 78 14.02 7.51 -11.05
N GLY A 79 13.19 6.84 -11.86
CA GLY A 79 13.13 7.08 -13.31
C GLY A 79 12.62 8.49 -13.66
N VAL A 80 11.71 9.04 -12.86
CA VAL A 80 11.25 10.44 -12.99
C VAL A 80 12.34 11.45 -12.60
N ARG A 81 13.28 11.08 -11.71
CA ARG A 81 14.41 11.94 -11.33
C ARG A 81 15.54 11.98 -12.36
N SER A 82 15.66 10.97 -13.23
CA SER A 82 16.67 10.92 -14.29
C SER A 82 16.28 11.68 -15.57
N SER A 83 15.09 12.28 -15.61
CA SER A 83 14.54 12.98 -16.78
C SER A 83 14.36 14.50 -16.58
N VAL A 84 15.02 15.07 -15.56
CA VAL A 84 15.08 16.52 -15.30
C VAL A 84 16.52 17.00 -15.35
#